data_AF-A0A2V7TNR3-F1
#
_entry.id   AF-A0A2V7TNR3-F1
#
_cell.length_a   1.000
_cell.length_b   1.000
_cell.length_c   1.000
_cell.angle_alpha   90.00
_cell.angle_beta   90.00
_cell.angle_gamma   90.00
#
_symmetry.space_group_name_H-M   'P 1'
#
loop_
_entity.id
_entity.type
_entity.pdbx_description
1 polymer ?
#
loop_
_entity_poly.entity_id
_entity_poly.type
_entity_poly.pdbx_seq_one_letter_code
_entity_poly.pdbx_strand_id
1 'polypeptide(L)'
;MRSENVIEQIFFRHAWLLFIFATCLNAVIWRWRARKYISADPTLAAGYTRLIRGWLVFANLPWLVMGLGILFGGVPTIWHYLNPRNGPVVLIWYGTVVTLWVASIYWLFFRRGAEILIAHPGLFNLPSDRPWVLKGYFLLCLAGGVAGLLMMILWDVPPPR
;
A
#
# COMPACT_ATOMS: atom_id res chain seq x y z
N MET A 1 22.01 14.90 22.14
CA MET A 1 21.90 13.48 22.55
C MET A 1 20.55 13.09 23.15
N ARG A 2 20.12 13.53 24.36
CA ARG A 2 18.84 13.04 24.95
C ARG A 2 17.56 13.57 24.25
N SER A 3 17.59 14.80 23.75
CA SER A 3 16.44 15.41 23.04
C SER A 3 16.26 14.89 21.61
N GLU A 4 17.36 14.59 20.91
CA GLU A 4 17.33 14.03 19.54
C GLU A 4 16.64 12.67 19.51
N ASN A 5 16.94 11.79 20.48
CA ASN A 5 16.30 10.47 20.60
C ASN A 5 14.79 10.56 20.85
N VAL A 6 14.32 11.58 21.56
CA VAL A 6 12.88 11.78 21.83
C VAL A 6 12.15 12.23 20.57
N ILE A 7 12.71 13.18 19.82
CA ILE A 7 12.12 13.65 18.57
C ILE A 7 12.07 12.52 17.54
N GLU A 8 13.15 11.77 17.41
CA GLU A 8 13.26 10.62 16.51
C GLU A 8 12.22 9.53 16.85
N GLN A 9 12.09 9.21 18.14
CA GLN A 9 11.10 8.23 18.60
C GLN A 9 9.66 8.71 18.31
N ILE A 10 9.35 9.98 18.57
CA ILE A 10 8.04 10.56 18.23
C ILE A 10 7.81 10.48 16.72
N PHE A 11 8.80 10.82 15.90
CA PHE A 11 8.68 10.76 14.45
C PHE A 11 8.36 9.33 13.97
N PHE A 12 9.15 8.32 14.37
CA PHE A 12 8.93 6.94 13.94
C PHE A 12 7.71 6.27 14.57
N ARG A 13 7.18 6.81 15.67
CA ARG A 13 5.88 6.41 16.20
C ARG A 13 4.73 6.87 15.29
N HIS A 14 4.88 7.99 14.60
CA HIS A 14 3.82 8.61 13.79
C HIS A 14 4.04 8.52 12.27
N ALA A 15 5.17 7.95 11.82
CA ALA A 15 5.53 7.84 10.40
C ALA A 15 4.46 7.16 9.53
N TRP A 16 3.63 6.27 10.10
CA TRP A 16 2.51 5.66 9.39
C TRP A 16 1.49 6.67 8.83
N LEU A 17 1.34 7.83 9.48
CA LEU A 17 0.48 8.93 9.00
C LEU A 17 0.99 9.53 7.70
N LEU A 18 2.31 9.53 7.45
CA LEU A 18 2.89 10.02 6.20
C LEU A 18 2.49 9.14 5.01
N PHE A 19 2.41 7.81 5.21
CA PHE A 19 1.95 6.89 4.17
C PHE A 19 0.45 7.07 3.88
N ILE A 20 -0.36 7.33 4.90
CA ILE A 20 -1.78 7.66 4.71
C ILE A 20 -1.92 8.99 3.96
N PHE A 21 -1.17 10.01 4.37
CA PHE A 21 -1.15 11.31 3.70
C PHE A 21 -0.78 11.16 2.23
N ALA A 22 0.29 10.42 1.91
CA ALA A 22 0.71 10.15 0.54
C ALA A 22 -0.38 9.41 -0.27
N THR A 23 -1.08 8.46 0.35
CA THR A 23 -2.20 7.74 -0.28
C THR A 23 -3.36 8.66 -0.61
N CYS A 24 -3.73 9.54 0.32
CA CYS A 24 -4.78 10.55 0.12
C CYS A 24 -4.39 11.60 -0.93
N LEU A 25 -3.13 12.05 -0.92
CA LEU A 25 -2.62 12.99 -1.92
C LEU A 25 -2.68 12.38 -3.33
N ASN A 26 -2.28 11.12 -3.49
CA ASN A 26 -2.43 10.41 -4.76
C ASN A 26 -3.90 10.34 -5.22
N ALA A 27 -4.83 10.04 -4.31
CA ALA A 27 -6.26 10.01 -4.64
C ALA A 27 -6.77 11.38 -5.14
N VAL A 28 -6.31 12.48 -4.53
CA VAL A 28 -6.64 13.85 -4.97
C VAL A 28 -6.06 14.13 -6.35
N ILE A 29 -4.77 13.81 -6.57
CA ILE A 29 -4.09 13.98 -7.86
C ILE A 29 -4.81 13.19 -8.96
N TRP A 30 -5.17 11.94 -8.67
CA TRP A 30 -5.90 11.06 -9.60
C TRP A 30 -7.28 11.61 -9.93
N ARG A 31 -8.01 12.10 -8.93
CA ARG A 31 -9.32 12.74 -9.15
C ARG A 31 -9.19 13.99 -10.02
N TRP A 32 -8.13 14.76 -9.85
CA TRP A 32 -7.85 15.92 -10.69
C TRP A 32 -7.51 15.51 -12.13
N ARG A 33 -6.61 14.54 -12.34
CA ARG A 33 -6.25 14.01 -13.66
C ARG A 33 -7.45 13.38 -14.39
N ALA A 34 -8.31 12.67 -13.67
CA ALA A 34 -9.50 12.02 -14.21
C ALA A 34 -10.49 13.01 -14.85
N ARG A 35 -10.51 14.29 -14.43
CA ARG A 35 -11.44 15.30 -14.97
C ARG A 35 -11.36 15.41 -16.49
N LYS A 36 -10.14 15.39 -17.06
CA LYS A 36 -9.92 15.47 -18.52
C LYS A 36 -10.56 14.29 -19.26
N TYR A 37 -10.47 13.08 -18.70
CA TYR A 37 -11.02 11.88 -19.31
C TYR A 37 -12.54 11.81 -19.14
N ILE A 38 -13.06 12.20 -17.97
CA ILE A 38 -14.50 12.24 -17.68
C ILE A 38 -15.21 13.31 -18.53
N SER A 39 -14.58 14.45 -18.80
CA SER A 39 -15.17 15.46 -19.70
C SER A 39 -15.27 14.98 -21.14
N ALA A 40 -14.37 14.10 -21.58
CA ALA A 40 -14.39 13.52 -22.91
C ALA A 40 -15.38 12.33 -22.99
N ASP A 41 -15.45 11.51 -21.95
CA ASP A 41 -16.39 10.40 -21.82
C ASP A 41 -16.99 10.37 -20.40
N PRO A 42 -18.22 10.89 -20.22
CA PRO A 42 -18.89 10.91 -18.92
C PRO A 42 -19.15 9.52 -18.31
N THR A 43 -19.16 8.46 -19.12
CA THR A 43 -19.43 7.10 -18.62
C THR A 43 -18.32 6.57 -17.69
N LEU A 44 -17.11 7.12 -17.81
CA LEU A 44 -15.95 6.75 -16.98
C LEU A 44 -16.04 7.25 -15.53
N ALA A 45 -16.90 8.22 -15.23
CA ALA A 45 -16.96 8.89 -13.92
C ALA A 45 -17.19 7.91 -12.75
N ALA A 46 -18.10 6.96 -12.93
CA ALA A 46 -18.41 5.94 -11.94
C ALA A 46 -17.23 5.00 -11.70
N GLY A 47 -16.53 4.61 -12.77
CA GLY A 47 -15.35 3.74 -12.71
C GLY A 47 -14.18 4.39 -11.98
N TYR A 48 -13.83 5.64 -12.32
CA TYR A 48 -12.81 6.41 -11.59
C TYR A 48 -13.15 6.57 -10.11
N THR A 49 -14.41 6.91 -9.80
CA THR A 49 -14.85 7.08 -8.41
C THR A 49 -14.70 5.78 -7.62
N ARG A 50 -15.09 4.65 -8.22
CA ARG A 50 -14.95 3.33 -7.60
C ARG A 50 -13.49 2.96 -7.38
N LEU A 51 -12.62 3.18 -8.36
CA LEU A 51 -11.19 2.87 -8.27
C LEU A 51 -10.49 3.72 -7.20
N ILE A 52 -10.76 5.02 -7.16
CA ILE A 52 -10.15 5.92 -6.17
C ILE A 52 -10.61 5.58 -4.75
N ARG A 53 -11.91 5.30 -4.55
CA ARG A 53 -12.42 4.85 -3.24
C ARG A 53 -11.84 3.50 -2.84
N GLY A 54 -11.76 2.55 -3.77
CA GLY A 54 -11.14 1.25 -3.55
C GLY A 54 -9.68 1.41 -3.12
N TRP A 55 -8.91 2.24 -3.82
CA TRP A 55 -7.53 2.58 -3.46
C TRP A 55 -7.40 3.16 -2.06
N LEU A 56 -8.22 4.15 -1.70
CA LEU A 56 -8.18 4.78 -0.39
C LEU A 56 -8.41 3.79 0.76
N VAL A 57 -9.25 2.78 0.57
CA VAL A 57 -9.45 1.73 1.58
C VAL A 57 -8.28 0.75 1.54
N PHE A 58 -7.96 0.24 0.35
CA PHE A 58 -7.03 -0.86 0.15
C PHE A 58 -5.58 -0.49 0.51
N ALA A 59 -5.11 0.68 0.06
CA ALA A 59 -3.75 1.14 0.29
C ALA A 59 -3.51 1.67 1.71
N ASN A 60 -4.56 2.13 2.42
CA ASN A 60 -4.42 2.59 3.80
C ASN A 60 -4.52 1.48 4.83
N LEU A 61 -5.11 0.33 4.50
CA LEU A 61 -5.35 -0.75 5.46
C LEU A 61 -4.09 -1.19 6.22
N PRO A 62 -2.92 -1.42 5.58
CA PRO A 62 -1.70 -1.80 6.30
C PRO A 62 -1.22 -0.71 7.26
N TRP A 63 -1.33 0.56 6.88
CA TRP A 63 -0.87 1.68 7.69
C TRP A 63 -1.77 1.90 8.90
N LEU A 64 -3.08 1.67 8.75
CA LEU A 64 -4.02 1.70 9.86
C LEU A 64 -3.74 0.57 10.86
N VAL A 65 -3.54 -0.66 10.40
CA VAL A 65 -3.16 -1.79 11.27
C VAL A 65 -1.86 -1.49 12.01
N MET A 66 -0.85 -0.98 11.29
CA MET A 66 0.44 -0.57 11.86
C MET A 66 0.27 0.51 12.94
N GLY A 67 -0.47 1.57 12.62
CA GLY A 67 -0.72 2.69 13.52
C GLY A 67 -1.47 2.28 14.77
N LEU A 68 -2.54 1.49 14.64
CA LEU A 68 -3.28 0.96 15.78
C LEU A 68 -2.37 0.11 16.68
N GLY A 69 -1.53 -0.73 16.09
CA GLY A 69 -0.57 -1.54 16.86
C GLY A 69 0.42 -0.72 17.67
N ILE A 70 0.87 0.42 17.14
CA ILE A 70 1.75 1.35 17.84
C ILE A 70 0.98 2.12 18.93
N LEU A 71 -0.23 2.58 18.63
CA LEU A 71 -1.05 3.36 19.56
C LEU A 71 -1.49 2.55 20.79
N PHE A 72 -1.82 1.28 20.60
CA PHE A 72 -2.17 0.36 21.70
C PHE A 72 -0.95 -0.26 22.40
N GLY A 73 0.26 0.19 22.07
CA GLY A 73 1.49 -0.24 22.75
C GLY A 73 1.95 -1.65 22.39
N GLY A 74 1.47 -2.22 21.28
CA GLY A 74 1.92 -3.53 20.80
C GLY A 74 3.38 -3.51 20.35
N VAL A 75 3.82 -2.43 19.70
CA VAL A 75 5.24 -2.16 19.42
C VAL A 75 5.56 -0.65 19.50
N PRO A 76 6.80 -0.23 19.83
CA PRO A 76 7.16 1.18 19.99
C PRO A 76 7.10 2.03 18.72
N THR A 77 7.58 1.50 17.58
CA THR A 77 7.82 2.28 16.36
C THR A 77 7.65 1.41 15.11
N ILE A 78 7.59 2.04 13.93
CA ILE A 78 7.49 1.34 12.64
C ILE A 78 8.62 0.31 12.40
N TRP A 79 9.81 0.53 12.97
CA TRP A 79 10.96 -0.35 12.75
C TRP A 79 10.74 -1.77 13.27
N HIS A 80 9.88 -1.92 14.28
CA HIS A 80 9.53 -3.21 14.84
C HIS A 80 8.76 -4.08 13.86
N TYR A 81 8.10 -3.50 12.85
CA TYR A 81 7.41 -4.25 11.79
C TYR A 81 8.36 -4.85 10.75
N LEU A 82 9.67 -4.53 10.79
CA LEU A 82 10.67 -5.15 9.91
C LEU A 82 11.15 -6.51 10.41
N ASN A 83 10.79 -6.90 11.65
CA ASN A 83 11.07 -8.21 12.19
C ASN A 83 9.75 -8.88 12.63
N PRO A 84 9.33 -9.97 11.96
CA PRO A 84 8.05 -10.63 12.22
C PRO A 84 7.95 -11.28 13.60
N ARG A 85 9.07 -11.43 14.34
CA ARG A 85 9.12 -12.01 15.69
C ARG A 85 8.74 -11.01 16.79
N ASN A 86 8.55 -9.73 16.47
CA ASN A 86 8.22 -8.67 17.44
C ASN A 86 6.76 -8.69 17.96
N GLY A 87 6.11 -9.84 17.93
CA GLY A 87 4.82 -10.07 18.57
C GLY A 87 3.61 -10.15 17.61
N PRO A 88 2.43 -10.45 18.17
CA PRO A 88 1.24 -10.81 17.39
C PRO A 88 0.73 -9.68 16.50
N VAL A 89 0.87 -8.43 16.93
CA VAL A 89 0.43 -7.26 16.16
C VAL A 89 1.22 -7.10 14.85
N VAL A 90 2.51 -7.46 14.87
CA VAL A 90 3.36 -7.45 13.69
C VAL A 90 2.90 -8.55 12.72
N LEU A 91 2.60 -9.75 13.23
CA LEU A 91 2.05 -10.84 12.42
C LEU A 91 0.68 -10.48 11.79
N ILE A 92 -0.20 -9.78 12.50
CA ILE A 92 -1.47 -9.28 11.94
C ILE A 92 -1.21 -8.31 10.79
N TRP A 93 -0.21 -7.44 10.92
CA TRP A 93 0.18 -6.53 9.84
C TRP A 93 0.71 -7.28 8.62
N TYR A 94 1.61 -8.25 8.80
CA TYR A 94 2.08 -9.11 7.70
C TYR A 94 0.93 -9.87 7.04
N GLY A 95 0.02 -10.45 7.84
CA GLY A 95 -1.19 -11.11 7.35
C GLY A 95 -2.08 -10.17 6.53
N THR A 96 -2.19 -8.91 6.94
CA THR A 96 -2.90 -7.87 6.18
C THR A 96 -2.25 -7.65 4.82
N VAL A 97 -0.91 -7.47 4.76
CA VAL A 97 -0.17 -7.28 3.51
C VAL A 97 -0.34 -8.48 2.57
N VAL A 98 -0.17 -9.71 3.06
CA VAL A 98 -0.32 -10.93 2.27
C VAL A 98 -1.76 -11.07 1.75
N THR A 99 -2.77 -10.77 2.58
CA THR A 99 -4.18 -10.79 2.16
C THR A 99 -4.43 -9.80 1.02
N LEU A 100 -3.84 -8.60 1.08
CA LEU A 100 -3.95 -7.62 0.01
C LEU A 100 -3.23 -8.09 -1.27
N TRP A 101 -2.10 -8.80 -1.17
CA TRP A 101 -1.46 -9.38 -2.35
C TRP A 101 -2.37 -10.43 -3.02
N VAL A 102 -2.94 -11.35 -2.24
CA VAL A 102 -3.87 -12.36 -2.76
C VAL A 102 -5.11 -11.72 -3.39
N ALA A 103 -5.71 -10.73 -2.71
CA ALA A 103 -6.85 -9.99 -3.24
C ALA A 103 -6.50 -9.24 -4.54
N SER A 104 -5.29 -8.66 -4.62
CA SER A 104 -4.78 -7.98 -5.82
C SER A 104 -4.58 -8.94 -6.99
N ILE A 105 -3.99 -10.12 -6.75
CA ILE A 105 -3.87 -11.19 -7.75
C ILE A 105 -5.26 -11.59 -8.23
N TYR A 106 -6.18 -11.90 -7.31
CA TYR A 106 -7.52 -12.32 -7.67
C TYR A 106 -8.23 -11.27 -8.53
N TRP A 107 -8.16 -10.00 -8.13
CA TRP A 107 -8.80 -8.91 -8.84
C TRP A 107 -8.18 -8.65 -10.23
N LEU A 108 -6.85 -8.57 -10.32
CA LEU A 108 -6.15 -8.30 -11.57
C LEU A 108 -6.31 -9.42 -12.59
N PHE A 109 -6.26 -10.69 -12.16
CA PHE A 109 -6.25 -11.83 -13.08
C PHE A 109 -7.65 -12.35 -13.40
N PHE A 110 -8.55 -12.38 -12.42
CA PHE A 110 -9.84 -13.09 -12.55
C PHE A 110 -11.06 -12.15 -12.57
N ARG A 111 -10.92 -10.88 -12.16
CA ARG A 111 -12.03 -9.91 -12.12
C ARG A 111 -11.87 -8.74 -13.09
N ARG A 112 -11.09 -8.95 -14.15
CA ARG A 112 -10.80 -7.96 -15.20
C ARG A 112 -10.11 -6.68 -14.67
N GLY A 113 -9.41 -6.77 -13.53
CA GLY A 113 -8.82 -5.60 -12.88
C GLY A 113 -7.78 -4.90 -13.76
N ALA A 114 -6.95 -5.66 -14.47
CA ALA A 114 -5.95 -5.11 -15.38
C ALA A 114 -6.60 -4.31 -16.53
N GLU A 115 -7.65 -4.87 -17.12
CA GLU A 115 -8.42 -4.27 -18.20
C GLU A 115 -9.13 -2.99 -17.71
N ILE A 116 -9.66 -3.01 -16.48
CA ILE A 116 -10.25 -1.82 -15.85
C ILE A 116 -9.21 -0.73 -15.66
N LEU A 117 -8.00 -1.04 -15.18
CA LEU A 117 -6.95 -0.04 -14.99
C LEU A 117 -6.53 0.62 -16.30
N ILE A 118 -6.38 -0.17 -17.36
CA ILE A 118 -6.04 0.33 -18.71
C ILE A 118 -7.14 1.26 -19.24
N ALA A 119 -8.41 0.91 -19.01
CA ALA A 119 -9.55 1.74 -19.39
C ALA A 119 -9.68 3.06 -18.59
N HIS A 120 -8.89 3.24 -17.52
CA HIS A 120 -8.94 4.44 -16.66
C HIS A 120 -7.56 5.12 -16.59
N PRO A 121 -7.09 5.71 -17.70
CA PRO A 121 -5.78 6.35 -17.77
C PRO A 121 -5.65 7.51 -16.76
N GLY A 122 -4.41 7.80 -16.36
CA GLY A 122 -4.10 8.88 -15.42
C GLY A 122 -4.18 8.51 -13.94
N LEU A 123 -4.68 7.31 -13.59
CA LEU A 123 -4.51 6.73 -12.25
C LEU A 123 -3.07 6.27 -12.04
N PHE A 124 -2.58 5.38 -12.90
CA PHE A 124 -1.22 4.85 -12.80
C PHE A 124 -0.42 5.18 -14.06
N ASN A 125 0.90 5.29 -13.91
CA ASN A 125 1.82 5.32 -15.05
C ASN A 125 2.01 3.88 -15.54
N LEU A 126 1.04 3.39 -16.31
CA LEU A 126 1.03 2.01 -16.79
C LEU A 126 2.14 1.80 -17.84
N PRO A 127 2.82 0.64 -17.84
CA PRO A 127 3.90 0.35 -18.78
C PRO A 127 3.41 0.07 -20.21
N SER A 128 2.13 -0.27 -20.38
CA SER A 128 1.52 -0.63 -21.66
C SER A 128 0.00 -0.69 -21.56
N ASP A 129 -0.69 -0.53 -22.69
CA ASP A 129 -2.14 -0.73 -22.83
C ASP A 129 -2.53 -2.21 -22.98
N ARG A 130 -1.57 -3.13 -22.86
CA ARG A 130 -1.80 -4.59 -22.96
C ARG A 130 -2.00 -5.19 -21.55
N PRO A 131 -3.15 -5.82 -21.25
CA PRO A 131 -3.44 -6.36 -19.91
C PRO A 131 -2.42 -7.38 -19.40
N TRP A 132 -1.84 -8.20 -20.28
CA TRP A 132 -0.84 -9.19 -19.89
C TRP A 132 0.50 -8.56 -19.48
N VAL A 133 0.87 -7.41 -20.05
CA VAL A 133 2.07 -6.66 -19.64
C VAL A 133 1.89 -6.12 -18.23
N LEU A 134 0.72 -5.57 -17.93
CA LEU A 134 0.38 -5.10 -16.59
C LEU A 134 0.38 -6.24 -15.56
N LYS A 135 -0.21 -7.39 -15.92
CA LYS A 135 -0.18 -8.60 -15.08
C LYS A 135 1.25 -9.08 -14.82
N GLY A 136 2.11 -9.12 -15.85
CA GLY A 136 3.52 -9.49 -15.72
C GLY A 136 4.33 -8.50 -14.86
N TYR A 137 4.14 -7.19 -15.07
CA TYR A 137 4.76 -6.15 -14.26
C TYR A 137 4.35 -6.26 -12.79
N PHE A 138 3.06 -6.49 -12.52
CA PHE A 138 2.57 -6.73 -11.17
C PHE A 138 3.23 -7.95 -10.53
N LEU A 139 3.36 -9.08 -11.25
CA LEU A 139 4.05 -10.27 -10.72
C LEU A 139 5.52 -10.02 -10.43
N LEU A 140 6.20 -9.19 -11.23
CA LEU A 140 7.58 -8.78 -10.95
C LEU A 140 7.68 -7.97 -9.65
N CYS A 141 6.81 -6.97 -9.47
CA CYS A 141 6.75 -6.19 -8.22
C CYS A 141 6.42 -7.09 -7.02
N LEU A 142 5.47 -8.01 -7.19
CA LEU A 142 5.08 -8.96 -6.15
C LEU A 142 6.23 -9.90 -5.80
N ALA A 143 6.99 -10.40 -6.78
CA ALA A 143 8.17 -11.23 -6.54
C ALA A 143 9.22 -10.49 -5.70
N GLY A 144 9.45 -9.20 -5.99
CA GLY A 144 10.29 -8.35 -5.15
C GLY A 144 9.76 -8.19 -3.72
N GLY A 145 8.45 -8.00 -3.57
CA GLY A 145 7.79 -7.95 -2.25
C GLY A 145 7.93 -9.27 -1.47
N VAL A 146 7.70 -10.40 -2.12
CA VAL A 146 7.88 -11.75 -1.53
C VAL A 146 9.34 -11.98 -1.13
N ALA A 147 10.30 -11.59 -1.97
CA ALA A 147 11.72 -11.69 -1.63
C ALA A 147 12.06 -10.84 -0.40
N GLY A 148 11.56 -9.60 -0.31
CA GLY A 148 11.73 -8.75 0.87
C GLY A 148 11.08 -9.34 2.13
N LEU A 149 9.89 -9.92 2.00
CA LEU A 149 9.21 -10.62 3.09
C LEU A 149 10.03 -11.81 3.58
N LEU A 150 10.51 -12.66 2.67
CA LEU A 150 11.35 -13.80 3.00
C LEU A 150 12.65 -13.36 3.66
N MET A 151 13.26 -12.28 3.15
CA MET A 151 14.45 -11.69 3.77
C MET A 151 14.16 -11.27 5.21
N MET A 152 13.04 -10.60 5.50
CA MET A 152 12.68 -10.21 6.88
C MET A 152 12.38 -11.39 7.80
N ILE A 153 11.85 -12.50 7.26
CA ILE A 153 11.58 -13.72 8.04
C ILE A 153 12.88 -14.47 8.36
N LEU A 154 13.76 -14.57 7.35
CA LEU A 154 15.02 -15.31 7.44
C LEU A 154 16.10 -14.52 8.16
N TRP A 155 16.07 -13.19 8.08
CA TRP A 155 17.04 -12.30 8.70
C TRP A 155 16.54 -11.81 10.07
N ASP A 156 17.20 -12.24 11.14
CA ASP A 156 16.88 -11.84 12.50
C ASP A 156 17.59 -10.53 12.93
N VAL A 157 17.28 -9.41 12.26
CA VAL A 157 17.77 -8.11 12.74
C VAL A 157 16.85 -7.60 13.85
N PRO A 158 17.38 -7.30 15.05
CA PRO A 158 16.59 -6.64 16.08
C PRO A 158 16.32 -5.17 15.69
N PRO A 159 15.12 -4.63 15.97
CA PRO A 159 14.83 -3.23 15.69
C PRO A 159 15.69 -2.30 16.58
N PRO A 160 15.85 -1.02 16.18
CA PRO A 160 16.50 -0.01 17.01
C PRO A 160 15.78 0.13 18.36
N ARG A 161 16.56 0.30 19.43
CA ARG A 161 16.06 0.50 20.81
C ARG A 161 15.56 1.92 21.02
#